data_AF-A0A9X0YP04-F1
#
_entry.id   AF-A0A9X0YP04-F1
#
_cell.length_a   1.000
_cell.length_b   1.000
_cell.length_c   1.000
_cell.angle_alpha   90.00
_cell.angle_beta   90.00
_cell.angle_gamma   90.00
#
_symmetry.space_group_name_H-M   'P 1'
#
loop_
_entity.id
_entity.type
_entity.pdbx_description
1 polymer ?
#
loop_
_entity_poly.entity_id
_entity_poly.type
_entity_poly.pdbx_seq_one_letter_code
_entity_poly.pdbx_strand_id
1 'polypeptide(L)' 'MTNKKNNRFSDFSNVDQQRNQLIPEEFPEGPSGSAINNEEKVTSKSEPWGKGQYRTSAFTFPDKNQDRFK' A
#
# COMPACT_ATOMS: atom_id res chain seq x y z
N MET A 1 -17.32 28.18 -24.69
CA MET A 1 -17.35 28.08 -23.21
C MET A 1 -16.24 27.15 -22.76
N THR A 2 -15.16 27.69 -22.21
CA THR A 2 -13.93 26.98 -21.84
C THR A 2 -14.00 26.49 -20.40
N ASN A 3 -14.55 25.31 -20.17
CA ASN A 3 -14.45 24.60 -18.89
C ASN A 3 -13.18 23.71 -18.87
N LYS A 4 -12.00 24.34 -18.84
CA LYS A 4 -10.73 23.66 -18.55
C LYS A 4 -10.16 24.20 -17.24
N LYS A 5 -10.98 24.13 -16.19
CA LYS A 5 -10.57 24.46 -14.82
C LYS A 5 -10.27 23.15 -14.08
N ASN A 6 -9.06 23.05 -13.52
CA ASN A 6 -8.73 22.25 -12.33
C ASN A 6 -8.12 20.83 -12.47
N ASN A 7 -7.37 20.49 -13.53
CA ASN A 7 -6.61 19.23 -13.60
C ASN A 7 -5.08 19.45 -13.70
N ARG A 8 -4.55 20.51 -13.06
CA ARG A 8 -3.11 20.83 -13.13
C ARG A 8 -2.24 20.11 -12.09
N PHE A 9 -2.84 19.46 -11.09
CA PHE A 9 -2.14 18.84 -9.96
C PHE A 9 -2.88 17.59 -9.44
N SER A 10 -3.39 16.74 -10.33
CA SER A 10 -4.07 15.48 -9.96
C SER A 10 -3.21 14.24 -10.19
N ASP A 11 -2.05 14.38 -10.83
CA ASP A 11 -1.22 13.26 -11.24
C ASP A 11 -0.13 12.96 -10.21
N PHE A 12 -0.54 12.42 -9.07
CA PHE A 12 0.35 11.96 -8.01
C PHE A 12 0.38 10.43 -7.99
N SER A 13 0.87 9.83 -9.06
CA SER A 13 1.00 8.37 -9.18
C SER A 13 1.77 7.75 -8.00
N ASN A 14 2.79 8.44 -7.48
CA ASN A 14 3.54 8.00 -6.30
C ASN A 14 2.68 7.95 -5.02
N VAL A 15 1.79 8.93 -4.81
CA VAL A 15 0.93 8.99 -3.63
C VAL A 15 -0.12 7.90 -3.68
N ASP A 16 -0.72 7.68 -4.86
CA ASP A 16 -1.68 6.60 -5.05
C ASP A 16 -1.02 5.22 -4.90
N GLN A 17 0.20 5.05 -5.41
CA GLN A 17 0.98 3.83 -5.21
C GLN A 17 1.29 3.60 -3.73
N GLN A 18 1.74 4.60 -2.97
CA GLN A 18 1.98 4.46 -1.53
C GLN A 18 0.71 4.10 -0.76
N ARG A 19 -0.43 4.69 -1.13
CA ARG A 19 -1.73 4.39 -0.51
C ARG A 19 -2.20 2.96 -0.79
N ASN A 20 -1.93 2.46 -2.00
CA ASN A 20 -2.41 1.16 -2.46
C ASN A 20 -1.42 0.01 -2.18
N GLN A 21 -0.15 0.32 -1.95
CA GLN A 21 0.88 -0.66 -1.67
C GLN A 21 0.90 -1.05 -0.19
N LEU A 22 0.52 -2.29 0.11
CA LEU A 22 0.65 -2.84 1.46
C LEU A 22 2.08 -3.36 1.64
N ILE A 23 2.82 -2.67 2.51
CA ILE A 23 4.15 -3.07 2.97
C ILE A 23 3.98 -3.84 4.29
N PRO A 24 4.42 -5.10 4.38
CA PRO A 24 4.44 -5.79 5.66
C PRO A 24 5.45 -5.14 6.59
N GLU A 25 5.08 -4.95 7.85
CA GLU A 25 6.01 -4.54 8.91
C GLU A 25 6.93 -5.72 9.28
N GLU A 26 8.18 -5.42 9.64
CA GLU A 26 9.18 -6.44 10.01
C GLU A 26 8.92 -7.04 11.40
N PHE A 27 8.44 -6.23 12.34
CA PHE A 27 8.13 -6.62 13.72
C PHE A 27 6.74 -6.12 14.11
N PRO A 28 5.66 -6.78 13.67
CA PRO A 28 4.30 -6.36 14.00
C PRO A 28 3.96 -6.53 15.50
N GLU A 29 4.70 -7.39 16.21
CA GLU A 29 4.71 -7.50 17.68
C GLU A 29 5.59 -6.44 18.37
N GLY A 30 6.35 -5.67 17.61
CA GLY A 30 7.31 -4.69 18.12
C GLY A 30 8.70 -5.27 18.43
N PRO A 31 9.64 -4.42 18.88
CA PRO A 31 11.00 -4.85 19.20
C PRO A 31 11.04 -5.81 20.39
N SER A 32 12.11 -6.60 20.51
CA SER A 32 12.33 -7.49 21.65
C SER A 32 12.23 -6.74 22.98
N GLY A 33 11.30 -7.16 23.85
CA GLY A 33 11.02 -6.51 25.14
C GLY A 33 9.98 -5.39 25.07
N SER A 34 9.34 -5.17 23.92
CA SER A 34 8.18 -4.29 23.78
C SER A 34 7.02 -4.79 24.63
N ALA A 35 6.29 -3.88 25.28
CA ALA A 35 5.04 -4.19 25.96
C ALA A 35 3.84 -4.27 24.99
N ILE A 36 4.02 -3.80 23.74
CA ILE A 36 2.98 -3.77 22.71
C ILE A 36 2.76 -5.19 22.20
N ASN A 37 1.50 -5.59 22.02
CA ASN A 37 1.09 -6.89 21.44
C ASN A 37 1.68 -8.13 22.12
N ASN A 38 2.16 -8.04 23.37
CA ASN A 38 2.79 -9.16 24.08
C ASN A 38 1.87 -10.38 24.28
N GLU A 39 0.57 -10.13 24.42
CA GLU A 39 -0.45 -11.16 24.65
C GLU A 39 -1.41 -11.32 23.45
N GLU A 40 -1.25 -10.47 22.42
CA GLU A 40 -2.13 -10.46 21.26
C GLU A 40 -1.52 -11.22 20.09
N LYS A 41 -2.34 -12.03 19.41
CA LYS A 41 -1.88 -12.74 18.22
C LYS A 41 -1.66 -11.75 17.09
N VAL A 42 -0.48 -11.79 16.49
CA VAL A 42 -0.18 -11.04 15.27
C VAL A 42 -1.13 -11.48 14.16
N THR A 43 -2.02 -10.58 13.76
CA THR A 43 -2.87 -10.75 12.58
C THR A 43 -2.41 -9.80 11.50
N SER A 44 -2.07 -10.34 10.33
CA SER A 44 -2.01 -9.50 9.13
C SER A 44 -3.38 -8.91 8.83
N LYS A 45 -3.41 -7.80 8.10
CA LYS A 45 -4.59 -7.09 7.55
C LYS A 45 -5.95 -7.48 8.17
N SER A 46 -6.42 -6.67 9.11
CA SER A 46 -7.72 -6.82 9.78
C SER A 46 -8.91 -6.33 8.93
N GLU A 47 -8.67 -5.42 7.99
CA GLU A 47 -9.71 -4.81 7.16
C GLU A 47 -9.86 -5.50 5.78
N PRO A 48 -11.06 -5.45 5.16
CA PRO A 48 -11.26 -5.89 3.78
C PRO A 48 -10.33 -5.21 2.77
N TRP A 49 -10.17 -5.80 1.59
CA TRP A 49 -9.37 -5.19 0.53
C TRP A 49 -10.02 -3.93 -0.05
N GLY A 50 -9.33 -2.81 0.07
CA GLY A 50 -9.68 -1.58 -0.63
C GLY A 50 -9.42 -1.70 -2.14
N LYS A 51 -10.19 -0.95 -2.93
CA LYS A 51 -10.02 -0.92 -4.39
C LYS A 51 -8.60 -0.43 -4.75
N GLY A 52 -7.89 -1.21 -5.55
CA GLY A 52 -6.52 -0.92 -6.01
C GLY A 52 -5.42 -1.36 -5.05
N GLN A 53 -5.76 -1.79 -3.83
CA GLN A 53 -4.76 -2.27 -2.87
C GLN A 53 -4.11 -3.58 -3.32
N TYR A 54 -2.79 -3.71 -3.11
CA TYR A 54 -2.05 -4.93 -3.40
C TYR A 54 -0.94 -5.17 -2.38
N ARG A 55 -0.60 -6.43 -2.15
CA ARG A 55 0.57 -6.81 -1.35
C ARG A 55 1.83 -6.74 -2.22
N THR A 56 2.90 -6.15 -1.70
CA THR A 56 4.22 -6.27 -2.33
C THR A 56 4.81 -7.66 -2.06
N SER A 57 5.33 -8.30 -3.10
CA SER A 57 6.06 -9.56 -3.05
C SER A 57 7.56 -9.27 -3.18
N ALA A 58 8.38 -10.01 -2.43
CA ALA A 58 9.83 -9.99 -2.56
C ALA A 58 10.30 -10.42 -3.97
N PHE A 59 9.47 -11.19 -4.68
CA PHE A 59 9.67 -11.56 -6.08
C PHE A 59 8.78 -10.67 -6.94
N THR A 60 9.35 -9.59 -7.48
CA THR A 60 8.68 -8.68 -8.40
C THR A 60 9.52 -8.55 -9.67
N PHE A 61 8.87 -8.64 -10.84
CA PHE A 61 9.52 -8.44 -12.13
C PHE A 61 9.57 -6.94 -12.48
N PRO A 62 10.59 -6.49 -13.26
CA PRO A 62 10.72 -5.08 -13.66
C PRO A 62 9.48 -4.54 -14.38
N ASP A 63 8.77 -5.39 -15.11
CA ASP A 63 7.64 -5.00 -15.96
C ASP A 63 6.26 -5.07 -15.28
N LYS A 64 6.22 -5.39 -13.98
CA LYS A 64 4.97 -5.57 -13.23
C LYS A 64 4.03 -4.37 -13.31
N ASN A 65 4.57 -3.16 -13.49
CA ASN A 65 3.77 -1.95 -13.59
C ASN A 65 3.07 -1.78 -14.94
N GLN A 66 3.61 -2.35 -16.04
CA GLN A 66 2.98 -2.24 -17.36
C GLN A 66 1.75 -3.15 -17.48
N ASP A 67 1.79 -4.34 -16.90
CA ASP A 67 0.66 -5.28 -16.91
C ASP A 67 -0.57 -4.77 -16.14
N ARG A 68 -0.41 -3.78 -15.25
CA ARG A 68 -1.51 -3.21 -14.46
C ARG A 68 -2.40 -2.22 -15.21
N PHE A 69 -1.99 -1.76 -16.40
CA PHE A 69 -2.71 -0.76 -17.18
C PHE A 69 -3.30 -1.30 -18.50
N LYS A 70 -3.35 -2.63 -18.69
CA LYS A 70 -4.12 -3.28 -19.75
C LYS A 70 -5.54 -3.61 -19.28
#